data_AF-A0A5W3RFS1-F1
#
_entry.id   AF-A0A5W3RFS1-F1
#
_cell.length_a   1.000
_cell.length_b   1.000
_cell.length_c   1.000
_cell.angle_alpha   90.00
_cell.angle_beta   90.00
_cell.angle_gamma   90.00
#
_symmetry.space_group_name_H-M   'P 1'
#
loop_
_entity.id
_entity.type
_entity.pdbx_description
1 polymer ?
#
loop_
_entity_poly.entity_id
_entity_poly.type
_entity_poly.pdbx_seq_one_letter_code
_entity_poly.pdbx_strand_id
1 'polypeptide(L)'
;MRMSKHNLIIYSLLLAAVPISVLADSSTTSAATVGMFSPPTAPSVGHRPGTPRDTYELQFNGLGFSIEKYTPFPGMTIARNARNVGIRDPDNNYQSAETFTTVCTYYQINKDNSQHILKREKPCEHKFNIQKEHRGSKIKLEIYNETDMASASGYTPVPSVSEFQYIETETISNTPSPDLTVMSIDKSVLSPGESATITTIVKDIDGNPVNEVHINKTVARENLKGLWDYGPLKKENVPGKYTQVITYRGHSNERIDISFEYAMSFTKEISIRGRL
;
A
#
# COMPACT_ATOMS: atom_id res chain seq x y z
N MET A 1 59.55 58.95 -24.04
CA MET A 1 59.58 58.83 -25.51
C MET A 1 60.02 57.42 -25.92
N ARG A 2 59.05 56.51 -26.09
CA ARG A 2 59.01 55.35 -27.00
C ARG A 2 57.76 54.56 -26.62
N MET A 3 56.67 54.87 -27.31
CA MET A 3 55.38 54.23 -27.14
C MET A 3 55.38 52.88 -27.86
N SER A 4 54.89 51.86 -27.16
CA SER A 4 54.56 50.52 -27.66
C SER A 4 53.36 50.62 -28.60
N LYS A 5 53.52 50.19 -29.86
CA LYS A 5 52.45 50.13 -30.86
C LYS A 5 51.83 48.74 -30.83
N HIS A 6 50.64 48.61 -30.25
CA HIS A 6 49.76 47.47 -30.49
C HIS A 6 48.55 47.98 -31.27
N ASN A 7 48.47 47.61 -32.54
CA ASN A 7 47.38 48.01 -33.43
C ASN A 7 46.17 47.10 -33.17
N LEU A 8 45.10 47.72 -32.64
CA LEU A 8 43.72 47.22 -32.69
C LEU A 8 43.20 47.40 -34.12
N ILE A 9 42.67 46.32 -34.73
CA ILE A 9 41.85 46.42 -35.93
C ILE A 9 40.55 45.64 -35.69
N ILE A 10 39.45 46.39 -35.75
CA ILE A 10 38.05 45.98 -35.72
C ILE A 10 37.69 45.42 -37.09
N TYR A 11 37.01 44.27 -37.15
CA TYR A 11 36.15 43.95 -38.29
C TYR A 11 34.92 43.15 -37.87
N SER A 12 33.76 43.77 -38.07
CA SER A 12 32.44 43.18 -38.10
C SER A 12 31.85 43.41 -39.50
N LEU A 13 31.56 42.34 -40.25
CA LEU A 13 30.23 42.01 -40.80
C LEU A 13 30.31 40.91 -41.89
N LEU A 14 29.51 39.87 -41.66
CA LEU A 14 28.62 39.11 -42.55
C LEU A 14 28.93 38.81 -44.05
N LEU A 15 28.57 37.55 -44.37
CA LEU A 15 28.06 36.95 -45.61
C LEU A 15 29.08 36.53 -46.70
N ALA A 16 29.19 35.22 -46.91
CA ALA A 16 28.52 34.51 -48.01
C ALA A 16 28.96 33.04 -48.02
N ALA A 17 28.13 32.19 -48.62
CA ALA A 17 28.16 30.74 -48.49
C ALA A 17 28.91 30.03 -49.63
N VAL A 18 29.21 28.76 -49.37
CA VAL A 18 29.46 27.60 -50.28
C VAL A 18 30.79 27.59 -51.07
N PRO A 19 31.25 26.43 -51.59
CA PRO A 19 31.63 25.15 -50.97
C PRO A 19 33.13 24.83 -51.19
N ILE A 20 33.69 23.84 -50.49
CA ILE A 20 34.83 23.07 -51.03
C ILE A 20 34.45 21.60 -51.03
N SER A 21 34.24 21.11 -52.24
CA SER A 21 34.02 19.72 -52.63
C SER A 21 35.29 18.89 -52.41
N VAL A 22 35.10 17.67 -51.90
CA VAL A 22 36.11 16.61 -51.96
C VAL A 22 35.89 15.85 -53.27
N LEU A 23 36.96 15.72 -54.06
CA LEU A 23 36.95 15.01 -55.34
C LEU A 23 36.52 13.54 -55.15
N ALA A 24 35.53 13.13 -55.92
CA ALA A 24 35.34 11.76 -56.34
C ALA A 24 35.17 11.77 -57.87
N ASP A 25 36.11 11.17 -58.58
CA ASP A 25 36.01 10.72 -59.97
C ASP A 25 36.63 9.31 -59.98
N SER A 26 36.08 8.27 -60.59
CA SER A 26 35.11 8.18 -61.69
C SER A 26 34.52 6.76 -61.70
N SER A 27 33.20 6.61 -61.82
CA SER A 27 32.45 6.08 -63.00
C SER A 27 32.55 4.54 -63.18
N THR A 28 31.47 3.75 -63.37
CA THR A 28 30.25 3.94 -64.16
C THR A 28 29.13 2.95 -63.78
N THR A 29 27.86 3.38 -63.95
CA THR A 29 26.62 2.63 -64.32
C THR A 29 26.01 1.64 -63.28
N SER A 30 24.73 1.64 -62.89
CA SER A 30 23.46 2.11 -63.47
C SER A 30 22.37 2.28 -62.39
N ALA A 31 21.31 3.01 -62.75
CA ALA A 31 20.32 3.69 -61.93
C ALA A 31 19.27 2.85 -61.14
N ALA A 32 18.71 3.54 -60.12
CA ALA A 32 17.41 3.40 -59.45
C ALA A 32 17.25 2.21 -58.48
N THR A 33 17.24 2.39 -57.17
CA THR A 33 16.26 3.22 -56.43
C THR A 33 16.88 3.71 -55.12
N VAL A 34 16.86 5.03 -54.90
CA VAL A 34 17.30 5.68 -53.67
C VAL A 34 16.23 5.45 -52.61
N GLY A 35 16.36 4.35 -51.86
CA GLY A 35 15.75 4.25 -50.53
C GLY A 35 16.62 5.09 -49.60
N MET A 36 16.20 6.33 -49.35
CA MET A 36 16.82 7.24 -48.40
C MET A 36 16.83 6.54 -47.02
N PHE A 37 17.91 5.81 -46.70
CA PHE A 37 18.08 5.27 -45.35
C PHE A 37 18.19 6.46 -44.42
N SER A 38 17.14 6.66 -43.63
CA SER A 38 17.12 7.62 -42.55
C SER A 38 18.39 7.42 -41.70
N PRO A 39 18.95 8.50 -41.13
CA PRO A 39 19.93 8.35 -40.05
C PRO A 39 19.39 7.31 -39.07
N PRO A 40 20.22 6.42 -38.49
CA PRO A 40 19.73 5.59 -37.40
C PRO A 40 19.05 6.53 -36.42
N THR A 41 17.76 6.27 -36.17
CA THR A 41 17.01 6.94 -35.11
C THR A 41 17.91 6.99 -33.89
N ALA A 42 18.01 8.15 -33.25
CA ALA A 42 18.83 8.34 -32.06
C ALA A 42 18.69 7.11 -31.12
N PRO A 43 19.78 6.65 -30.49
CA PRO A 43 19.74 5.47 -29.63
C PRO A 43 18.54 5.56 -28.70
N SER A 44 17.64 4.56 -28.79
CA SER A 44 16.43 4.47 -27.96
C SER A 44 16.81 4.75 -26.51
N VAL A 45 16.18 5.77 -25.93
CA VAL A 45 16.36 6.10 -24.51
C VAL A 45 15.80 4.91 -23.75
N GLY A 46 16.63 4.16 -23.03
CA GLY A 46 16.08 3.04 -22.29
C GLY A 46 15.15 3.55 -21.18
N HIS A 47 14.10 2.79 -20.92
CA HIS A 47 12.93 3.26 -20.20
C HIS A 47 13.08 3.02 -18.69
N ARG A 48 12.44 3.88 -17.89
CA ARG A 48 12.35 3.65 -16.45
C ARG A 48 11.56 2.35 -16.21
N PRO A 49 12.01 1.46 -15.30
CA PRO A 49 11.19 0.32 -14.90
C PRO A 49 9.82 0.78 -14.41
N GLY A 50 8.76 0.06 -14.80
CA GLY A 50 7.41 0.39 -14.37
C GLY A 50 7.28 0.39 -12.85
N THR A 51 6.46 1.26 -12.30
CA THR A 51 6.24 1.35 -10.85
C THR A 51 5.37 0.19 -10.36
N PRO A 52 5.82 -0.61 -9.37
CA PRO A 52 4.96 -1.60 -8.72
C PRO A 52 3.71 -0.94 -8.12
N ARG A 53 2.55 -1.56 -8.29
CA ARG A 53 1.27 -1.08 -7.71
C ARG A 53 0.60 -2.14 -6.83
N ASP A 54 1.43 -2.96 -6.19
CA ASP A 54 0.97 -4.05 -5.33
C ASP A 54 0.14 -3.49 -4.16
N THR A 55 -0.94 -4.17 -3.79
CA THR A 55 -1.70 -3.87 -2.58
C THR A 55 -1.28 -4.81 -1.46
N TYR A 56 -1.36 -4.32 -0.23
CA TYR A 56 -0.94 -5.05 0.95
C TYR A 56 -2.01 -5.01 2.03
N GLU A 57 -1.98 -6.03 2.87
CA GLU A 57 -2.89 -6.19 4.00
C GLU A 57 -2.14 -6.72 5.23
N LEU A 58 -2.76 -6.58 6.40
CA LEU A 58 -2.36 -7.29 7.61
C LEU A 58 -3.02 -8.66 7.59
N GLN A 59 -2.25 -9.72 7.74
CA GLN A 59 -2.75 -11.09 7.83
C GLN A 59 -2.62 -11.61 9.25
N PHE A 60 -3.70 -12.21 9.76
CA PHE A 60 -3.72 -12.89 11.05
C PHE A 60 -4.77 -14.00 11.03
N ASN A 61 -4.41 -15.18 11.55
CA ASN A 61 -5.27 -16.36 11.59
C ASN A 61 -6.01 -16.67 10.27
N GLY A 62 -5.33 -16.48 9.13
CA GLY A 62 -5.87 -16.79 7.80
C GLY A 62 -6.82 -15.74 7.21
N LEU A 63 -7.05 -14.60 7.88
CA LEU A 63 -7.80 -13.47 7.33
C LEU A 63 -6.91 -12.26 7.06
N GLY A 64 -7.28 -11.49 6.04
CA GLY A 64 -6.69 -10.20 5.66
C GLY A 64 -7.48 -9.01 6.24
N PHE A 65 -6.75 -8.01 6.72
CA PHE A 65 -7.26 -6.78 7.29
C PHE A 65 -6.61 -5.58 6.59
N SER A 66 -7.38 -4.51 6.33
CA SER A 66 -6.82 -3.29 5.75
C SER A 66 -5.76 -2.67 6.67
N ILE A 67 -4.58 -2.40 6.10
CA ILE A 67 -3.43 -1.77 6.77
C ILE A 67 -3.75 -0.35 7.27
N GLU A 68 -4.54 0.39 6.50
CA GLU A 68 -4.88 1.80 6.79
C GLU A 68 -5.97 1.94 7.86
N LYS A 69 -6.66 0.85 8.18
CA LYS A 69 -7.84 0.88 9.05
C LYS A 69 -7.60 0.22 10.40
N TYR A 70 -6.99 -0.96 10.40
CA TYR A 70 -6.89 -1.79 11.60
C TYR A 70 -5.55 -1.62 12.30
N THR A 71 -5.59 -1.62 13.63
CA THR A 71 -4.40 -1.51 14.47
C THR A 71 -3.61 -2.81 14.40
N PRO A 72 -2.35 -2.80 13.91
CA PRO A 72 -1.52 -3.99 13.90
C PRO A 72 -1.06 -4.34 15.32
N PHE A 73 -0.82 -5.63 15.55
CA PHE A 73 -0.26 -6.13 16.80
C PHE A 73 0.72 -7.29 16.54
N PRO A 74 1.60 -7.63 17.51
CA PRO A 74 2.54 -8.73 17.37
C PRO A 74 1.87 -10.06 16.99
N GLY A 75 2.44 -10.73 15.99
CA GLY A 75 1.90 -11.96 15.39
C GLY A 75 1.19 -11.74 14.05
N MET A 76 0.80 -10.50 13.72
CA MET A 76 0.30 -10.16 12.39
C MET A 76 1.43 -10.13 11.35
N THR A 77 1.08 -10.34 10.08
CA THR A 77 2.03 -10.28 8.96
C THR A 77 1.57 -9.26 7.92
N ILE A 78 2.44 -8.34 7.51
CA ILE A 78 2.21 -7.53 6.31
C ILE A 78 2.47 -8.44 5.10
N ALA A 79 1.46 -8.64 4.27
CA ALA A 79 1.56 -9.50 3.09
C ALA A 79 0.95 -8.81 1.86
N ARG A 80 1.47 -9.12 0.67
CA ARG A 80 0.83 -8.68 -0.58
C ARG A 80 -0.53 -9.38 -0.73
N ASN A 81 -1.57 -8.57 -0.91
CA ASN A 81 -2.92 -9.03 -1.22
C ASN A 81 -3.08 -9.27 -2.73
N ALA A 82 -2.87 -8.23 -3.54
CA ALA A 82 -3.00 -8.33 -4.98
C ALA A 82 -1.80 -7.71 -5.70
N ARG A 83 -1.42 -8.34 -6.82
CA ARG A 83 -0.50 -7.73 -7.78
C ARG A 83 -1.33 -6.89 -8.74
N ASN A 84 -1.29 -5.56 -8.60
CA ASN A 84 -1.74 -4.73 -9.70
C ASN A 84 -0.58 -4.57 -10.68
N VAL A 85 -0.57 -5.44 -11.69
CA VAL A 85 0.14 -5.19 -12.94
C VAL A 85 -0.61 -4.06 -13.66
N GLY A 86 -0.46 -2.84 -13.14
CA GLY A 86 -1.13 -1.65 -13.64
C GLY A 86 -0.48 -1.16 -14.92
N ILE A 87 -1.27 -1.19 -15.99
CA ILE A 87 -1.10 -0.54 -17.31
C ILE A 87 0.17 -0.98 -18.05
N ARG A 88 -0.06 -1.74 -19.13
CA ARG A 88 0.93 -1.98 -20.18
C ARG A 88 1.38 -0.60 -20.66
N ASP A 89 2.58 -0.17 -20.26
CA ASP A 89 3.20 1.01 -20.82
C ASP A 89 3.33 0.77 -22.35
N PRO A 90 2.54 1.48 -23.19
CA PRO A 90 2.58 1.28 -24.63
C PRO A 90 3.99 1.56 -25.19
N ASP A 91 4.78 2.35 -24.48
CA ASP A 91 6.13 2.76 -24.87
C ASP A 91 7.20 1.73 -24.46
N ASN A 92 6.87 0.66 -23.74
CA ASN A 92 7.82 -0.41 -23.39
C ASN A 92 7.97 -1.51 -24.47
N ASN A 93 7.41 -1.33 -25.67
CA ASN A 93 7.42 -2.35 -26.72
C ASN A 93 8.50 -2.12 -27.82
N TYR A 94 9.60 -1.45 -27.50
CA TYR A 94 10.70 -1.13 -28.42
C TYR A 94 11.90 -2.09 -28.36
N GLN A 95 11.68 -3.36 -28.00
CA GLN A 95 12.75 -4.38 -27.90
C GLN A 95 13.84 -4.05 -26.84
N SER A 96 13.55 -3.21 -25.83
CA SER A 96 14.45 -3.07 -24.68
C SER A 96 14.47 -4.42 -23.93
N ALA A 97 15.59 -5.14 -24.02
CA ALA A 97 15.80 -6.40 -23.33
C ALA A 97 16.05 -6.23 -21.81
N GLU A 98 15.65 -5.08 -21.26
CA GLU A 98 15.94 -4.69 -19.89
C GLU A 98 14.96 -5.38 -18.94
N THR A 99 15.48 -6.28 -18.11
CA THR A 99 14.71 -6.88 -17.02
C THR A 99 14.84 -6.04 -15.76
N PHE A 100 13.87 -6.19 -14.87
CA PHE A 100 13.89 -5.55 -13.57
C PHE A 100 13.49 -6.53 -12.47
N THR A 101 14.03 -6.30 -11.28
CA THR A 101 13.69 -7.05 -10.07
C THR A 101 13.02 -6.11 -9.07
N THR A 102 11.88 -6.54 -8.51
CA THR A 102 11.19 -5.82 -7.44
C THR A 102 11.97 -5.90 -6.14
N VAL A 103 12.16 -4.75 -5.50
CA VAL A 103 12.85 -4.54 -4.24
C VAL A 103 11.84 -4.05 -3.21
N CYS A 104 11.95 -4.56 -1.99
CA CYS A 104 11.18 -4.11 -0.84
C CYS A 104 12.11 -3.68 0.28
N THR A 105 11.84 -2.51 0.86
CA THR A 105 12.51 -2.05 2.07
C THR A 105 11.46 -1.79 3.15
N TYR A 106 11.61 -2.47 4.27
CA TYR A 106 10.78 -2.30 5.46
C TYR A 106 11.51 -1.41 6.45
N TYR A 107 10.80 -0.40 6.94
CA TYR A 107 11.29 0.56 7.92
C TYR A 107 10.44 0.50 9.19
N GLN A 108 11.09 0.65 10.33
CA GLN A 108 10.45 1.05 11.57
C GLN A 108 10.38 2.57 11.61
N ILE A 109 9.19 3.13 11.83
CA ILE A 109 8.98 4.54 12.12
C ILE A 109 8.67 4.67 13.60
N ASN A 110 9.60 5.24 14.35
CA ASN A 110 9.44 5.48 15.77
C ASN A 110 8.51 6.68 16.04
N LYS A 111 8.13 6.88 17.30
CA LYS A 111 7.26 7.97 17.74
C LYS A 111 7.80 9.38 17.43
N ASP A 112 9.12 9.54 17.35
CA ASP A 112 9.81 10.77 16.96
C ASP A 112 9.93 10.95 15.43
N ASN A 113 9.30 10.06 14.66
CA ASN A 113 9.37 9.96 13.20
C ASN A 113 10.75 9.59 12.65
N SER A 114 11.70 9.15 13.50
CA SER A 114 12.94 8.54 13.01
C SER A 114 12.63 7.23 12.28
N GLN A 115 13.30 7.03 11.14
CA GLN A 115 13.13 5.87 10.29
C GLN A 115 14.37 4.98 10.34
N HIS A 116 14.18 3.70 10.59
CA HIS A 116 15.26 2.70 10.65
C HIS A 116 14.94 1.54 9.72
N ILE A 117 15.89 1.15 8.88
CA ILE A 117 15.72 -0.01 8.00
C ILE A 117 15.71 -1.28 8.85
N LEU A 118 14.65 -2.07 8.73
CA LEU A 118 14.51 -3.38 9.36
C LEU A 118 14.95 -4.50 8.42
N LYS A 119 14.55 -4.41 7.14
CA LYS A 119 14.80 -5.45 6.14
C LYS A 119 14.82 -4.81 4.76
N ARG A 120 15.78 -5.19 3.92
CA ARG A 120 15.78 -4.90 2.48
C ARG A 120 15.91 -6.21 1.71
N GLU A 121 15.08 -6.40 0.69
CA GLU A 121 14.98 -7.64 -0.07
C GLU A 121 15.00 -7.39 -1.57
N LYS A 122 15.75 -8.21 -2.30
CA LYS A 122 15.78 -8.28 -3.76
C LYS A 122 16.05 -9.74 -4.18
N PRO A 123 15.09 -10.47 -4.79
CA PRO A 123 13.70 -10.07 -5.04
C PRO A 123 12.88 -9.93 -3.75
N CYS A 124 11.84 -9.10 -3.79
CA CYS A 124 10.93 -8.91 -2.67
C CYS A 124 10.13 -10.18 -2.35
N GLU A 125 10.12 -10.61 -1.08
CA GLU A 125 9.30 -11.74 -0.62
C GLU A 125 7.85 -11.31 -0.33
N HIS A 126 7.60 -10.01 -0.25
CA HIS A 126 6.30 -9.39 0.05
C HIS A 126 5.71 -9.83 1.38
N LYS A 127 6.57 -10.09 2.37
CA LYS A 127 6.17 -10.61 3.67
C LYS A 127 7.00 -10.03 4.81
N PHE A 128 6.32 -9.51 5.83
CA PHE A 128 6.97 -9.01 7.03
C PHE A 128 6.16 -9.34 8.29
N ASN A 129 6.76 -10.09 9.21
CA ASN A 129 6.12 -10.48 10.47
C ASN A 129 6.31 -9.38 11.52
N ILE A 130 5.20 -8.93 12.12
CA ILE A 130 5.21 -7.93 13.18
C ILE A 130 5.53 -8.62 14.51
N GLN A 131 6.61 -8.18 15.16
CA GLN A 131 7.11 -8.73 16.40
C GLN A 131 6.86 -7.79 17.59
N LYS A 132 7.18 -8.24 18.81
CA LYS A 132 6.90 -7.49 20.06
C LYS A 132 7.77 -6.24 20.19
N GLU A 133 8.95 -6.23 19.60
CA GLU A 133 9.88 -5.11 19.59
C GLU A 133 9.39 -3.93 18.74
N HIS A 134 8.50 -4.15 17.78
CA HIS A 134 7.96 -3.09 16.91
C HIS A 134 6.83 -2.29 17.57
N ARG A 135 6.42 -2.65 18.80
CA ARG A 135 5.33 -1.98 19.53
C ARG A 135 5.62 -0.49 19.71
N GLY A 136 4.57 0.32 19.60
CA GLY A 136 4.65 1.78 19.69
C GLY A 136 5.26 2.46 18.45
N SER A 137 5.66 1.68 17.44
CA SER A 137 6.17 2.15 16.16
C SER A 137 5.18 1.83 15.04
N LYS A 138 5.40 2.41 13.87
CA LYS A 138 4.73 2.01 12.63
C LYS A 138 5.71 1.25 11.74
N ILE A 139 5.18 0.46 10.81
CA ILE A 139 5.99 -0.15 9.75
C ILE A 139 5.66 0.54 8.43
N LYS A 140 6.69 1.04 7.75
CA LYS A 140 6.59 1.53 6.38
C LYS A 140 7.23 0.52 5.45
N LEU A 141 6.54 0.16 4.39
CA LEU A 141 7.09 -0.66 3.31
C LEU A 141 7.21 0.22 2.07
N GLU A 142 8.42 0.33 1.53
CA GLU A 142 8.70 0.92 0.23
C GLU A 142 8.94 -0.17 -0.80
N ILE A 143 8.29 -0.06 -1.96
CA ILE A 143 8.39 -1.02 -3.06
C ILE A 143 8.76 -0.28 -4.34
N TYR A 144 9.74 -0.81 -5.06
CA TYR A 144 10.23 -0.26 -6.33
C TYR A 144 10.90 -1.35 -7.16
N ASN A 145 11.10 -1.10 -8.44
CA ASN A 145 11.82 -1.99 -9.34
C ASN A 145 13.23 -1.44 -9.58
N GLU A 146 14.24 -2.31 -9.50
CA GLU A 146 15.61 -2.03 -9.92
C GLU A 146 15.91 -2.73 -11.24
N THR A 147 16.51 -2.04 -12.21
CA THR A 147 16.93 -2.64 -13.48
C THR A 147 18.08 -3.65 -13.26
N ASP A 148 18.02 -4.81 -13.89
CA ASP A 148 19.04 -5.87 -13.72
C ASP A 148 20.20 -5.75 -14.71
N MET A 149 19.97 -5.11 -15.86
CA MET A 149 20.95 -4.97 -16.94
C MET A 149 21.36 -3.51 -17.15
N ALA A 150 22.65 -3.29 -17.43
CA ALA A 150 23.17 -2.00 -17.87
C ALA A 150 22.86 -1.77 -19.35
N SER A 151 22.57 -0.53 -19.72
CA SER A 151 22.31 -0.14 -21.12
C SER A 151 23.49 -0.50 -22.04
N ALA A 152 23.18 -0.83 -23.28
CA ALA A 152 24.19 -1.14 -24.29
C ALA A 152 25.15 0.04 -24.50
N SER A 153 26.42 -0.25 -24.78
CA SER A 153 27.44 0.76 -25.05
C SER A 153 27.02 1.68 -26.20
N GLY A 154 27.02 3.00 -25.98
CA GLY A 154 26.59 4.00 -26.96
C GLY A 154 25.13 4.49 -26.81
N TYR A 155 24.39 3.93 -25.84
CA TYR A 155 23.04 4.38 -25.48
C TYR A 155 23.08 5.20 -24.17
N THR A 156 22.10 6.09 -23.98
CA THR A 156 21.93 6.76 -22.68
C THR A 156 21.55 5.74 -21.61
N PRO A 157 22.18 5.77 -20.41
CA PRO A 157 21.86 4.86 -19.33
C PRO A 157 20.39 4.95 -18.91
N VAL A 158 19.79 3.81 -18.65
CA VAL A 158 18.44 3.75 -18.08
C VAL A 158 18.41 4.19 -16.64
N PRO A 159 17.29 4.81 -16.19
CA PRO A 159 17.06 4.96 -14.76
C PRO A 159 17.20 3.60 -14.07
N SER A 160 18.05 3.54 -13.05
CA SER A 160 18.31 2.30 -12.33
C SER A 160 17.13 1.86 -11.45
N VAL A 161 16.15 2.75 -11.21
CA VAL A 161 15.01 2.54 -10.31
C VAL A 161 13.70 3.11 -10.84
N SER A 162 12.59 2.42 -10.56
CA SER A 162 11.22 2.93 -10.74
C SER A 162 10.89 4.06 -9.76
N GLU A 163 9.66 4.58 -9.80
CA GLU A 163 9.12 5.32 -8.66
C GLU A 163 8.83 4.36 -7.51
N PHE A 164 8.82 4.89 -6.30
CA PHE A 164 8.49 4.13 -5.10
C PHE A 164 6.99 4.19 -4.85
N GLN A 165 6.39 3.04 -4.58
CA GLN A 165 5.14 2.96 -3.84
C GLN A 165 5.49 2.79 -2.36
N TYR A 166 4.74 3.42 -1.46
CA TYR A 166 4.85 3.10 -0.04
C TYR A 166 3.49 2.85 0.59
N ILE A 167 3.51 2.03 1.62
CA ILE A 167 2.41 1.82 2.56
C ILE A 167 2.93 2.05 3.98
N GLU A 168 2.07 2.49 4.87
CA GLU A 168 2.39 2.69 6.27
C GLU A 168 1.27 2.09 7.14
N THR A 169 1.65 1.36 8.18
CA THR A 169 0.68 0.83 9.13
C THR A 169 0.25 1.89 10.14
N GLU A 170 -0.90 1.66 10.77
CA GLU A 170 -1.18 2.29 12.07
C GLU A 170 -0.12 1.92 13.12
N THR A 171 -0.08 2.69 14.21
CA THR A 171 0.86 2.43 15.32
C THR A 171 0.59 1.06 15.92
N ILE A 172 1.64 0.23 16.02
CA ILE A 172 1.53 -1.14 16.54
C ILE A 172 1.20 -1.10 18.03
N SER A 173 0.06 -1.69 18.39
CA SER A 173 -0.33 -1.91 19.78
C SER A 173 0.18 -3.24 20.30
N ASN A 174 0.02 -3.47 21.60
CA ASN A 174 0.06 -4.83 22.12
C ASN A 174 -1.10 -5.67 21.59
N THR A 175 -0.98 -6.99 21.78
CA THR A 175 -2.03 -7.96 21.45
C THR A 175 -3.30 -7.70 22.28
N PRO A 176 -4.50 -7.66 21.65
CA PRO A 176 -5.78 -7.60 22.35
C PRO A 176 -5.93 -8.73 23.39
N SER A 177 -6.48 -8.41 24.56
CA SER A 177 -6.63 -9.36 25.68
C SER A 177 -8.09 -9.74 25.91
N PRO A 178 -8.43 -11.05 26.01
CA PRO A 178 -9.76 -11.49 26.38
C PRO A 178 -10.10 -11.13 27.83
N ASP A 179 -9.11 -11.05 28.73
CA ASP A 179 -9.35 -10.83 30.16
C ASP A 179 -9.67 -9.35 30.46
N LEU A 180 -9.07 -8.44 29.71
CA LEU A 180 -9.21 -6.99 29.91
C LEU A 180 -10.25 -6.36 28.98
N THR A 181 -10.60 -7.03 27.88
CA THR A 181 -11.68 -6.58 26.99
C THR A 181 -13.03 -6.74 27.69
N VAL A 182 -13.82 -5.68 27.71
CA VAL A 182 -15.15 -5.67 28.33
C VAL A 182 -16.20 -5.70 27.24
N MET A 183 -17.24 -6.52 27.42
CA MET A 183 -18.46 -6.50 26.64
C MET A 183 -19.63 -6.51 27.63
N SER A 184 -20.52 -5.53 27.50
CA SER A 184 -21.65 -5.35 28.39
C SER A 184 -22.87 -4.90 27.61
N ILE A 185 -24.04 -5.13 28.17
CA ILE A 185 -25.32 -4.68 27.64
C ILE A 185 -26.08 -3.95 28.73
N ASP A 186 -26.76 -2.87 28.37
CA ASP A 186 -27.59 -2.07 29.29
C ASP A 186 -28.87 -2.80 29.73
N LYS A 187 -29.45 -3.61 28.84
CA LYS A 187 -30.68 -4.37 29.08
C LYS A 187 -30.58 -5.78 28.51
N SER A 188 -30.81 -6.78 29.35
CA SER A 188 -30.86 -8.20 28.95
C SER A 188 -32.27 -8.70 28.62
N VAL A 189 -33.29 -7.87 28.83
CA VAL A 189 -34.70 -8.17 28.53
C VAL A 189 -35.30 -6.97 27.80
N LEU A 190 -36.01 -7.21 26.70
CA LEU A 190 -36.63 -6.17 25.88
C LEU A 190 -38.11 -6.47 25.64
N SER A 191 -38.96 -5.47 25.85
CA SER A 191 -40.35 -5.44 25.41
C SER A 191 -40.44 -5.00 23.93
N PRO A 192 -41.57 -5.21 23.22
CA PRO A 192 -41.68 -4.79 21.83
C PRO A 192 -41.54 -3.27 21.69
N GLY A 193 -40.62 -2.83 20.83
CA GLY A 193 -40.26 -1.43 20.63
C GLY A 193 -39.09 -0.95 21.50
N GLU A 194 -38.63 -1.73 22.47
CA GLU A 194 -37.45 -1.38 23.26
C GLU A 194 -36.15 -1.78 22.55
N SER A 195 -35.11 -0.98 22.83
CA SER A 195 -33.75 -1.24 22.39
C SER A 195 -32.81 -1.48 23.56
N ALA A 196 -31.80 -2.32 23.31
CA ALA A 196 -30.61 -2.46 24.15
C ALA A 196 -29.38 -1.98 23.37
N THR A 197 -28.40 -1.46 24.09
CA THR A 197 -27.11 -1.06 23.56
C THR A 197 -26.03 -1.98 24.11
N ILE A 198 -25.41 -2.75 23.20
CA ILE A 198 -24.16 -3.44 23.49
C ILE A 198 -23.05 -2.41 23.47
N THR A 199 -22.24 -2.37 24.52
CA THR A 199 -21.00 -1.60 24.57
C THR A 199 -19.85 -2.56 24.75
N THR A 200 -18.83 -2.45 23.90
CA THR A 200 -17.57 -3.17 24.09
C THR A 200 -16.39 -2.21 24.07
N ILE A 201 -15.40 -2.48 24.92
CA ILE A 201 -14.16 -1.73 25.05
C ILE A 201 -13.02 -2.73 24.94
N VAL A 202 -12.29 -2.68 23.82
CA VAL A 202 -11.18 -3.58 23.53
C VAL A 202 -9.90 -3.02 24.14
N LYS A 203 -9.25 -3.84 24.96
CA LYS A 203 -7.98 -3.52 25.62
C LYS A 203 -6.92 -4.54 25.26
N ASP A 204 -5.67 -4.08 25.26
CA ASP A 204 -4.51 -4.93 25.13
C ASP A 204 -4.18 -5.65 26.44
N ILE A 205 -3.13 -6.48 26.42
CA ILE A 205 -2.67 -7.24 27.60
C ILE A 205 -2.17 -6.38 28.76
N ASP A 206 -1.82 -5.11 28.51
CA ASP A 206 -1.35 -4.16 29.52
C ASP A 206 -2.49 -3.24 30.00
N GLY A 207 -3.72 -3.43 29.48
CA GLY A 207 -4.90 -2.65 29.84
C GLY A 207 -5.08 -1.35 29.07
N ASN A 208 -4.26 -1.07 28.05
CA ASN A 208 -4.42 0.09 27.18
C ASN A 208 -5.50 -0.15 26.13
N PRO A 209 -6.27 0.87 25.73
CA PRO A 209 -7.22 0.74 24.64
C PRO A 209 -6.54 0.42 23.30
N VAL A 210 -7.11 -0.50 22.52
CA VAL A 210 -6.66 -0.78 21.14
C VAL A 210 -7.50 0.05 20.18
N ASN A 211 -6.88 0.94 19.39
CA ASN A 211 -7.59 1.96 18.61
C ASN A 211 -8.68 1.37 17.70
N GLU A 212 -8.31 0.48 16.78
CA GLU A 212 -9.26 -0.15 15.85
C GLU A 212 -9.00 -1.65 15.69
N VAL A 213 -9.99 -2.46 16.06
CA VAL A 213 -9.98 -3.91 15.98
C VAL A 213 -11.11 -4.39 15.09
N HIS A 214 -10.83 -5.43 14.30
CA HIS A 214 -11.87 -6.11 13.55
C HIS A 214 -12.78 -6.90 14.50
N ILE A 215 -14.09 -6.70 14.39
CA ILE A 215 -15.09 -7.41 15.20
C ILE A 215 -16.08 -8.07 14.25
N ASN A 216 -16.14 -9.40 14.30
CA ASN A 216 -17.11 -10.19 13.57
C ASN A 216 -18.31 -10.51 14.48
N LYS A 217 -19.53 -10.36 13.97
CA LYS A 217 -20.76 -10.57 14.73
C LYS A 217 -21.46 -11.82 14.27
N THR A 218 -21.79 -12.70 15.21
CA THR A 218 -22.67 -13.84 15.00
C THR A 218 -23.86 -13.77 15.97
N VAL A 219 -25.01 -14.30 15.57
CA VAL A 219 -26.23 -14.28 16.38
C VAL A 219 -26.82 -15.68 16.40
N ALA A 220 -26.83 -16.31 17.57
CA ALA A 220 -27.56 -17.53 17.83
C ALA A 220 -28.99 -17.19 18.24
N ARG A 221 -29.97 -17.88 17.65
CA ARG A 221 -31.40 -17.60 17.82
C ARG A 221 -32.12 -18.84 18.30
N GLU A 222 -32.88 -18.71 19.38
CA GLU A 222 -33.57 -19.84 20.01
C GLU A 222 -34.66 -20.46 19.13
N ASN A 223 -35.43 -19.64 18.40
CA ASN A 223 -36.60 -20.16 17.68
C ASN A 223 -36.88 -19.52 16.31
N LEU A 224 -36.14 -18.48 15.92
CA LEU A 224 -36.27 -17.71 14.68
C LEU A 224 -37.61 -16.98 14.51
N LYS A 225 -38.44 -16.90 15.57
CA LYS A 225 -39.79 -16.31 15.53
C LYS A 225 -39.85 -14.92 16.12
N GLY A 226 -38.87 -14.45 16.88
CA GLY A 226 -38.82 -13.05 17.31
C GLY A 226 -38.52 -12.14 16.12
N LEU A 227 -39.06 -10.93 16.14
CA LEU A 227 -38.67 -9.90 15.17
C LEU A 227 -37.61 -9.00 15.81
N TRP A 228 -36.41 -8.97 15.21
CA TRP A 228 -35.25 -8.23 15.74
C TRP A 228 -34.68 -7.30 14.67
N ASP A 229 -34.32 -6.09 15.09
CA ASP A 229 -33.56 -5.13 14.29
C ASP A 229 -32.15 -5.02 14.87
N TYR A 230 -31.14 -5.14 14.01
CA TYR A 230 -29.73 -5.11 14.37
C TYR A 230 -29.10 -3.87 13.74
N GLY A 231 -28.90 -2.82 14.53
CA GLY A 231 -28.15 -1.66 14.09
C GLY A 231 -26.71 -1.99 13.70
N PRO A 232 -26.01 -1.10 12.98
CA PRO A 232 -24.61 -1.30 12.63
C PRO A 232 -23.73 -1.30 13.88
N LEU A 233 -22.64 -2.07 13.86
CA LEU A 233 -21.59 -1.95 14.87
C LEU A 233 -20.82 -0.65 14.60
N LYS A 234 -20.94 0.31 15.51
CA LYS A 234 -20.37 1.65 15.37
C LYS A 234 -19.09 1.75 16.20
N LYS A 235 -17.99 2.17 15.57
CA LYS A 235 -16.78 2.63 16.28
C LYS A 235 -17.05 4.02 16.85
N GLU A 236 -16.84 4.20 18.15
CA GLU A 236 -16.97 5.51 18.78
C GLU A 236 -15.68 6.32 18.67
N ASN A 237 -15.73 7.60 19.02
CA ASN A 237 -14.55 8.49 19.04
C ASN A 237 -13.55 8.17 20.17
N VAL A 238 -13.86 7.20 21.04
CA VAL A 238 -12.99 6.72 22.10
C VAL A 238 -12.25 5.48 21.60
N PRO A 239 -10.91 5.40 21.73
CA PRO A 239 -10.13 4.24 21.31
C PRO A 239 -10.69 2.92 21.85
N GLY A 240 -10.82 1.93 20.97
CA GLY A 240 -11.28 0.59 21.32
C GLY A 240 -12.76 0.47 21.72
N LYS A 241 -13.52 1.56 21.72
CA LYS A 241 -14.94 1.53 22.08
C LYS A 241 -15.83 1.35 20.86
N TYR A 242 -16.71 0.35 20.95
CA TYR A 242 -17.75 0.08 19.95
C TYR A 242 -19.12 -0.03 20.61
N THR A 243 -20.14 0.41 19.89
CA THR A 243 -21.53 0.28 20.32
C THR A 243 -22.37 -0.37 19.22
N GLN A 244 -23.39 -1.13 19.61
CA GLN A 244 -24.39 -1.64 18.70
C GLN A 244 -25.76 -1.60 19.37
N VAL A 245 -26.74 -1.02 18.68
CA VAL A 245 -28.14 -0.98 19.15
C VAL A 245 -28.89 -2.17 18.57
N ILE A 246 -29.59 -2.90 19.44
CA ILE A 246 -30.45 -4.04 19.09
C ILE A 246 -31.87 -3.71 19.54
N THR A 247 -32.85 -3.80 18.64
CA THR A 247 -34.25 -3.48 18.94
C THR A 247 -35.11 -4.73 18.78
N TYR A 248 -35.91 -5.06 19.79
CA TYR A 248 -36.88 -6.14 19.72
C TYR A 248 -38.24 -5.59 19.29
N ARG A 249 -38.84 -6.18 18.26
CA ARG A 249 -40.11 -5.73 17.67
C ARG A 249 -41.30 -6.66 17.99
N GLY A 250 -41.12 -7.64 18.88
CA GLY A 250 -42.18 -8.56 19.26
C GLY A 250 -42.24 -9.82 18.39
N HIS A 251 -43.45 -10.17 17.96
CA HIS A 251 -43.84 -11.41 17.27
C HIS A 251 -43.80 -12.69 18.11
N SER A 252 -42.72 -12.95 18.85
CA SER A 252 -42.60 -14.15 19.71
C SER A 252 -41.57 -13.94 20.81
N ASN A 253 -41.82 -14.45 22.01
CA ASN A 253 -40.78 -14.54 23.04
C ASN A 253 -39.60 -15.34 22.48
N GLU A 254 -38.41 -14.76 22.51
CA GLU A 254 -37.21 -15.39 21.96
C GLU A 254 -35.99 -14.92 22.73
N ARG A 255 -35.10 -15.84 23.07
CA ARG A 255 -33.72 -15.51 23.44
C ARG A 255 -32.84 -15.46 22.19
N ILE A 256 -32.01 -14.43 22.10
CA ILE A 256 -30.88 -14.39 21.18
C ILE A 256 -29.58 -14.25 21.98
N ASP A 257 -28.53 -14.91 21.52
CA ASP A 257 -27.18 -14.79 22.04
C ASP A 257 -26.31 -14.14 20.93
N ILE A 258 -25.72 -12.99 21.25
CA ILE A 258 -24.91 -12.20 20.32
C ILE A 258 -23.45 -12.39 20.68
N SER A 259 -22.71 -13.00 19.77
CA SER A 259 -21.29 -13.30 19.91
C SER A 259 -20.47 -12.34 19.05
N PHE A 260 -19.54 -11.62 19.69
CA PHE A 260 -18.53 -10.79 19.05
C PHE A 260 -17.19 -11.50 19.08
N GLU A 261 -16.64 -11.78 17.91
CA GLU A 261 -15.29 -12.32 17.73
C GLU A 261 -14.32 -11.18 17.40
N TYR A 262 -13.28 -11.02 18.22
CA TYR A 262 -12.33 -9.92 18.17
C TYR A 262 -11.03 -10.37 17.50
N ALA A 263 -10.64 -9.68 16.44
CA ALA A 263 -9.41 -9.94 15.66
C ALA A 263 -9.19 -11.41 15.27
N MET A 264 -10.27 -12.20 15.09
CA MET A 264 -10.20 -13.65 14.87
C MET A 264 -9.40 -14.40 15.94
N SER A 265 -9.47 -13.94 17.19
CA SER A 265 -8.64 -14.45 18.28
C SER A 265 -9.47 -15.00 19.45
N PHE A 266 -10.39 -14.20 19.96
CA PHE A 266 -11.27 -14.59 21.07
C PHE A 266 -12.68 -14.06 20.86
N THR A 267 -13.64 -14.68 21.53
CA THR A 267 -15.07 -14.36 21.43
C THR A 267 -15.64 -13.98 22.79
N LYS A 268 -16.53 -13.00 22.81
CA LYS A 268 -17.39 -12.71 23.96
C LYS A 268 -18.85 -12.73 23.53
N GLU A 269 -19.71 -13.14 24.45
CA GLU A 269 -21.14 -13.32 24.18
C GLU A 269 -21.98 -12.57 25.21
N ILE A 270 -23.10 -12.01 24.76
CA ILE A 270 -24.16 -11.48 25.61
C ILE A 270 -25.50 -12.05 25.17
N SER A 271 -26.44 -12.14 26.10
CA SER A 271 -27.78 -12.66 25.87
C SER A 271 -28.85 -11.58 25.99
N ILE A 272 -29.82 -11.59 25.08
CA ILE A 272 -30.99 -10.71 25.12
C ILE A 272 -32.25 -11.57 25.03
N ARG A 273 -33.23 -11.31 25.91
CA ARG A 273 -34.54 -11.98 25.90
C ARG A 273 -35.63 -11.01 25.46
N GLY A 274 -36.22 -11.26 24.30
CA GLY A 274 -37.44 -10.58 23.87
C GLY A 274 -38.65 -11.15 24.60
N ARG A 275 -39.47 -10.30 25.20
CA ARG A 275 -40.71 -10.67 25.88
C ARG A 275 -41.86 -9.85 25.33
N LEU A 276 -42.93 -10.53 24.92
CA LEU A 276 -44.22 -9.96 24.53
C LEU A 276 -45.01 -9.46 25.74
#